data_AF-A0AAN6PDG4-F1
#
_entry.id   AF-A0AAN6PDG4-F1
#
_cell.length_a   1.000
_cell.length_b   1.000
_cell.length_c   1.000
_cell.angle_alpha   90.00
_cell.angle_beta   90.00
_cell.angle_gamma   90.00
#
_symmetry.space_group_name_H-M   'P 1'
#
loop_
_entity.id
_entity.type
_entity.pdbx_description
1 polymer ?
#
loop_
_entity_poly.entity_id
_entity_poly.type
_entity_poly.pdbx_seq_one_letter_code
_entity_poly.pdbx_strand_id
1 'polypeptide(L)'
;MVPRTTLSVLLIEAGRDASDDVSTTVNALYYPQSLDLHWSFFVKHHSDADVEGRYRLLTRTLPNGTYWIWPSAEAPADAKLKGVWYPRGAILGGNAIVNAMASILPNDADWDKIAELSGDSSWSAEYMRNIFGQAERNLYLRANESKAGHGFNGFVQLGQEDLVGHAVDQTSALDFLERDANFLGASRD
;
A
#
# COMPACT_ATOMS: atom_id res chain seq x y z
N MET A 1 -1.29 -5.58 16.48
CA MET A 1 -2.23 -6.31 17.35
C MET A 1 -1.93 -5.93 18.79
N VAL A 2 -2.82 -5.18 19.46
CA VAL A 2 -2.68 -4.96 20.90
C VAL A 2 -2.94 -6.32 21.58
N PRO A 3 -2.07 -6.80 22.48
CA PRO A 3 -2.36 -8.03 23.22
C PRO A 3 -3.71 -7.88 23.94
N ARG A 4 -4.48 -8.97 24.07
CA ARG A 4 -5.66 -8.99 24.96
C ARG A 4 -5.17 -8.82 26.40
N THR A 5 -4.98 -7.57 26.78
CA THR A 5 -4.78 -7.11 28.15
C THR A 5 -6.15 -6.79 28.73
N THR A 6 -6.24 -6.64 30.04
CA THR A 6 -7.45 -6.14 30.72
C THR A 6 -7.77 -4.67 30.41
N LEU A 7 -7.00 -4.04 29.51
CA LEU A 7 -7.12 -2.63 29.15
C LEU A 7 -8.03 -2.47 27.93
N SER A 8 -8.98 -1.55 28.02
CA SER A 8 -9.72 -1.08 26.86
C SER A 8 -8.85 -0.15 26.02
N VAL A 9 -8.85 -0.36 24.70
CA VAL A 9 -8.13 0.49 23.74
C VAL A 9 -9.12 1.11 22.77
N LEU A 10 -8.99 2.42 22.57
CA LEU A 10 -9.72 3.18 21.56
C LEU A 10 -8.77 3.52 20.41
N LEU A 11 -9.13 3.12 19.19
CA LEU A 11 -8.51 3.57 17.95
C LEU A 11 -9.46 4.56 17.28
N ILE A 12 -8.94 5.73 16.89
CA ILE A 12 -9.69 6.74 16.13
C ILE A 12 -9.04 6.87 14.76
N GLU A 13 -9.85 6.72 13.72
CA GLU A 13 -9.48 6.91 12.32
C GLU A 13 -10.38 7.99 11.71
N ALA A 14 -9.79 8.88 10.93
CA ALA A 14 -10.52 9.96 10.25
C ALA A 14 -11.05 9.51 8.89
N GLY A 15 -10.40 8.52 8.27
CA GLY A 15 -10.86 7.82 7.09
C GLY A 15 -12.04 6.89 7.33
N ARG A 16 -12.55 6.30 6.24
CA ARG A 16 -13.57 5.25 6.33
C ARG A 16 -12.96 3.92 6.78
N ASP A 17 -13.79 3.06 7.34
CA ASP A 17 -13.54 1.62 7.28
C ASP A 17 -13.98 1.14 5.90
N ALA A 18 -13.08 0.53 5.12
CA ALA A 18 -13.43 -0.08 3.82
C ALA A 18 -13.16 -1.58 3.78
N SER A 19 -13.33 -2.26 4.91
CA SER A 19 -13.35 -3.72 4.97
C SER A 19 -14.45 -4.35 4.09
N ASP A 20 -15.43 -3.58 3.64
CA ASP A 20 -16.45 -3.96 2.67
C ASP A 20 -15.97 -3.92 1.20
N ASP A 21 -14.87 -3.23 0.91
CA ASP A 21 -14.30 -3.09 -0.42
C ASP A 21 -13.23 -4.16 -0.70
N VAL A 22 -13.57 -5.12 -1.56
CA VAL A 22 -12.68 -6.23 -1.94
C VAL A 22 -11.39 -5.76 -2.62
N SER A 23 -11.36 -4.57 -3.24
CA SER A 23 -10.15 -4.03 -3.87
C SER A 23 -9.06 -3.69 -2.85
N THR A 24 -9.42 -3.56 -1.56
CA THR A 24 -8.48 -3.32 -0.46
C THR A 24 -7.78 -4.58 0.04
N THR A 25 -8.26 -5.77 -0.35
CA THR A 25 -7.73 -7.06 0.08
C THR A 25 -7.21 -7.91 -1.08
N VAL A 26 -7.78 -7.75 -2.28
CA VAL A 26 -7.38 -8.51 -3.48
C VAL A 26 -6.49 -7.64 -4.37
N ASN A 27 -5.18 -7.95 -4.39
CA ASN A 27 -4.18 -7.19 -5.15
C ASN A 27 -4.56 -6.98 -6.64
N ALA A 28 -5.07 -8.02 -7.29
CA ALA A 28 -5.45 -7.93 -8.72
C ALA A 28 -6.54 -6.88 -9.02
N LEU A 29 -7.32 -6.46 -8.01
CA LEU A 29 -8.39 -5.47 -8.12
C LEU A 29 -7.97 -4.09 -7.62
N TYR A 30 -6.72 -3.94 -7.16
CA TYR A 30 -6.22 -2.73 -6.53
C TYR A 30 -6.17 -1.52 -7.47
N TYR A 31 -5.92 -1.72 -8.77
CA TYR A 31 -5.76 -0.62 -9.73
C TYR A 31 -6.90 -0.58 -10.77
N PRO A 32 -7.46 0.60 -11.08
CA PRO A 32 -7.17 1.90 -10.48
C PRO A 32 -7.81 2.05 -9.10
N GLN A 33 -7.08 2.63 -8.16
CA GLN A 33 -7.63 2.88 -6.82
C GLN A 33 -8.69 3.96 -6.85
N SER A 34 -9.73 3.77 -6.05
CA SER A 34 -10.76 4.77 -5.86
C SER A 34 -10.21 6.00 -5.12
N LEU A 35 -10.63 7.19 -5.55
CA LEU A 35 -10.17 8.46 -4.97
C LEU A 35 -10.72 8.69 -3.55
N ASP A 36 -11.74 7.96 -3.12
CA ASP A 36 -12.28 8.02 -1.76
C ASP A 36 -11.40 7.32 -0.72
N LEU A 37 -10.46 6.48 -1.16
CA LEU A 37 -9.48 5.82 -0.29
C LEU A 37 -8.31 6.74 0.10
N HIS A 38 -8.22 7.95 -0.48
CA HIS A 38 -7.08 8.86 -0.30
C HIS A 38 -7.47 10.29 0.04
N TRP A 39 -6.65 10.92 0.89
CA TRP A 39 -6.49 12.37 0.89
C TRP A 39 -5.58 12.75 -0.27
N SER A 40 -6.06 13.66 -1.12
CA SER A 40 -5.33 14.14 -2.28
C SER A 40 -4.72 15.51 -2.02
N PHE A 41 -3.39 15.54 -1.87
CA PHE A 41 -2.61 16.76 -1.81
C PHE A 41 -1.94 17.02 -3.16
N PHE A 42 -1.71 18.29 -3.48
CA PHE A 42 -1.05 18.70 -4.72
C PHE A 42 0.01 19.73 -4.39
N VAL A 43 1.24 19.46 -4.83
CA VAL A 43 2.39 20.33 -4.60
C VAL A 43 2.92 20.86 -5.92
N LYS A 44 3.53 22.04 -5.89
CA LYS A 44 4.33 22.56 -7.00
C LYS A 44 5.80 22.40 -6.63
N HIS A 45 6.62 21.94 -7.55
CA HIS A 45 8.06 21.85 -7.34
C HIS A 45 8.74 23.20 -7.57
N HIS A 46 8.15 24.05 -8.42
CA HIS A 46 8.73 25.33 -8.76
C HIS A 46 7.67 26.42 -8.94
N SER A 47 8.06 27.68 -8.71
CA SER A 47 7.18 28.85 -8.90
C SER A 47 7.05 29.27 -10.37
N ASP A 48 8.09 29.02 -11.17
CA ASP A 48 8.09 29.22 -12.64
C ASP A 48 7.26 28.13 -13.34
N ALA A 49 6.28 28.56 -14.13
CA ALA A 49 5.35 27.69 -14.83
C ALA A 49 5.98 26.88 -15.96
N ASP A 50 6.99 27.41 -16.64
CA ASP A 50 7.69 26.70 -17.72
C ASP A 50 8.58 25.60 -17.14
N VAL A 51 9.19 25.86 -15.99
CA VAL A 51 9.97 24.84 -15.26
C VAL A 51 9.05 23.76 -14.70
N GLU A 52 7.96 24.14 -14.04
CA GLU A 52 6.97 23.20 -13.48
C GLU A 52 6.38 22.33 -14.59
N GLY A 53 6.03 22.92 -15.74
CA GLY A 53 5.43 22.26 -16.90
C GLY A 53 6.29 21.17 -17.54
N ARG A 54 7.60 21.17 -17.30
CA ARG A 54 8.52 20.10 -17.75
C ARG A 54 8.41 18.82 -16.92
N TYR A 55 7.77 18.87 -15.75
CA TYR A 55 7.62 17.69 -14.92
C TYR A 55 6.63 16.70 -15.54
N ARG A 56 7.07 15.45 -15.73
CA ARG A 56 6.32 14.43 -16.47
C ARG A 56 5.06 13.95 -15.74
N LEU A 57 5.07 13.95 -14.41
CA LEU A 57 4.00 13.40 -13.56
C LEU A 57 3.14 14.51 -12.94
N LEU A 58 2.86 15.57 -13.72
CA LEU A 58 1.87 16.56 -13.32
C LEU A 58 0.46 15.98 -13.42
N THR A 59 -0.34 16.27 -12.41
CA THR A 59 -1.73 15.85 -12.34
C THR A 59 -2.64 16.96 -12.81
N ARG A 60 -3.64 16.58 -13.60
CA ARG A 60 -4.73 17.45 -14.03
C ARG A 60 -6.07 16.83 -13.64
N THR A 61 -7.01 17.65 -13.22
CA THR A 61 -8.38 17.20 -12.95
C THR A 61 -9.18 17.24 -14.24
N LEU A 62 -9.81 16.12 -14.56
CA LEU A 62 -10.73 15.96 -15.69
C LEU A 62 -12.13 16.50 -15.32
N PRO A 63 -13.01 16.77 -16.31
CA PRO A 63 -14.37 17.26 -16.04
C PRO A 63 -15.22 16.36 -15.14
N ASN A 64 -15.00 15.05 -15.19
CA ASN A 64 -15.67 14.05 -14.35
C ASN A 64 -15.09 13.96 -12.92
N GLY A 65 -14.13 14.82 -12.57
CA GLY A 65 -13.50 14.85 -11.25
C GLY A 65 -12.34 13.88 -11.06
N THR A 66 -12.07 12.97 -12.01
CA THR A 66 -10.92 12.06 -11.92
C THR A 66 -9.62 12.75 -12.36
N TYR A 67 -8.50 12.04 -12.24
CA TYR A 67 -7.17 12.60 -12.48
C TYR A 67 -6.54 12.04 -13.75
N TRP A 68 -5.93 12.93 -14.52
CA TRP A 68 -4.99 12.63 -15.59
C TRP A 68 -3.57 12.78 -15.05
N ILE A 69 -2.80 11.69 -15.07
CA ILE A 69 -1.43 11.61 -14.54
C ILE A 69 -0.55 11.00 -15.64
N TRP A 70 -0.43 11.72 -16.75
CA TRP A 70 0.32 11.30 -17.94
C TRP A 70 0.93 12.57 -18.58
N PRO A 71 1.87 12.49 -19.55
CA PRO A 71 2.52 13.66 -20.12
C PRO A 71 1.54 14.77 -20.50
N SER A 72 1.89 16.01 -20.13
CA SER A 72 1.03 17.17 -20.33
C SER A 72 0.62 17.41 -21.79
N ALA A 73 1.44 16.94 -22.75
CA ALA A 73 1.15 17.04 -24.17
C ALA A 73 -0.08 16.22 -24.62
N GLU A 74 -0.44 15.18 -23.87
CA GLU A 74 -1.56 14.27 -24.18
C GLU A 74 -2.80 14.58 -23.32
N ALA A 75 -2.72 15.57 -22.43
CA ALA A 75 -3.83 15.89 -21.54
C ALA A 75 -5.04 16.45 -22.32
N PRO A 76 -6.28 16.06 -21.97
CA PRO A 76 -7.48 16.67 -22.51
C PRO A 76 -7.46 18.20 -22.34
N ALA A 77 -7.98 18.92 -23.33
CA ALA A 77 -7.91 20.38 -23.37
C ALA A 77 -8.63 21.08 -22.20
N ASP A 78 -9.64 20.43 -21.63
CA ASP A 78 -10.41 20.89 -20.47
C ASP A 78 -9.83 20.42 -19.11
N ALA A 79 -8.72 19.68 -19.13
CA ALA A 79 -8.07 19.19 -17.92
C ALA A 79 -7.32 20.32 -17.17
N LYS A 80 -7.70 20.55 -15.91
CA LYS A 80 -7.17 21.65 -15.09
C LYS A 80 -5.94 21.21 -14.31
N LEU A 81 -4.81 21.90 -14.48
CA LEU A 81 -3.58 21.61 -13.74
C LEU A 81 -3.77 21.74 -12.23
N LYS A 82 -3.34 20.70 -11.50
CA LYS A 82 -3.30 20.67 -10.04
C LYS A 82 -1.89 20.80 -9.48
N GLY A 83 -0.92 20.13 -10.10
CA GLY A 83 0.45 20.01 -9.60
C GLY A 83 0.86 18.53 -9.48
N VAL A 84 1.90 18.24 -8.71
CA VAL A 84 2.33 16.88 -8.41
C VAL A 84 1.43 16.28 -7.34
N TRP A 85 0.81 15.15 -7.66
CA TRP A 85 -0.11 14.48 -6.75
C TRP A 85 0.64 13.69 -5.67
N TYR A 86 0.25 13.92 -4.42
CA TYR A 86 0.79 13.27 -3.24
C TYR A 86 -0.34 12.63 -2.44
N PRO A 87 -0.83 11.45 -2.88
CA PRO A 87 -1.91 10.76 -2.19
C PRO A 87 -1.45 10.19 -0.84
N ARG A 88 -2.37 10.20 0.13
CA ARG A 88 -2.21 9.60 1.45
C ARG A 88 -3.45 8.80 1.80
N GLY A 89 -3.29 7.57 2.28
CA GLY A 89 -4.42 6.72 2.70
C GLY A 89 -5.33 7.46 3.69
N ALA A 90 -6.61 7.50 3.35
CA ALA A 90 -7.72 8.09 4.11
C ALA A 90 -8.72 7.00 4.51
N ILE A 91 -8.17 5.94 5.08
CA ILE A 91 -8.86 4.67 5.34
C ILE A 91 -8.25 4.02 6.58
N LEU A 92 -9.02 3.23 7.31
CA LEU A 92 -8.50 2.38 8.38
C LEU A 92 -7.37 1.48 7.85
N GLY A 93 -6.17 1.62 8.43
CA GLY A 93 -4.93 0.98 7.95
C GLY A 93 -4.02 1.92 7.15
N GLY A 94 -4.53 3.09 6.75
CA GLY A 94 -3.77 4.17 6.13
C GLY A 94 -3.09 3.75 4.83
N ASN A 95 -1.83 4.17 4.66
CA ASN A 95 -1.06 3.84 3.46
C ASN A 95 -0.77 2.35 3.27
N ALA A 96 -0.93 1.52 4.31
CA ALA A 96 -0.75 0.07 4.16
C ALA A 96 -1.82 -0.56 3.24
N ILE A 97 -2.99 0.08 3.12
CA ILE A 97 -4.06 -0.35 2.22
C ILE A 97 -3.89 0.20 0.80
N VAL A 98 -3.08 1.25 0.64
CA VAL A 98 -2.97 2.03 -0.61
C VAL A 98 -1.52 2.22 -1.09
N ASN A 99 -0.66 1.26 -0.77
CA ASN A 99 0.71 1.21 -1.28
C ASN A 99 0.84 0.24 -2.47
N ALA A 100 2.01 0.21 -3.09
CA ALA A 100 2.33 -0.74 -4.15
C ALA A 100 2.63 -2.17 -3.64
N MET A 101 2.32 -2.49 -2.38
CA MET A 101 2.59 -3.78 -1.71
C MET A 101 4.05 -4.25 -1.75
N ALA A 102 4.98 -3.35 -2.08
CA ALA A 102 6.41 -3.63 -2.08
C ALA A 102 6.96 -3.61 -0.65
N SER A 103 7.58 -4.71 -0.23
CA SER A 103 8.31 -4.80 1.02
C SER A 103 9.81 -4.74 0.75
N ILE A 104 10.45 -3.65 1.17
CA ILE A 104 11.88 -3.40 0.98
C ILE A 104 12.48 -3.05 2.34
N LEU A 105 13.56 -3.73 2.71
CA LEU A 105 14.33 -3.39 3.90
C LEU A 105 15.39 -2.34 3.59
N PRO A 106 15.58 -1.33 4.46
CA PRO A 106 16.71 -0.42 4.36
C PRO A 106 18.05 -1.16 4.46
N ASN A 107 19.13 -0.52 4.02
CA ASN A 107 20.46 -1.04 4.29
C ASN A 107 20.77 -0.90 5.78
N ASP A 108 21.60 -1.79 6.30
CA ASP A 108 22.03 -1.74 7.71
C ASP A 108 22.68 -0.39 8.06
N ALA A 109 23.45 0.19 7.13
CA ALA A 109 24.07 1.50 7.30
C ALA A 109 23.06 2.65 7.51
N ASP A 110 21.85 2.55 6.93
CA ASP A 110 20.81 3.57 7.12
C ASP A 110 20.28 3.54 8.55
N TRP A 111 20.04 2.34 9.09
CA TRP A 111 19.63 2.14 10.48
C TRP A 111 20.70 2.57 11.48
N ASP A 112 21.94 2.15 11.26
CA ASP A 112 23.05 2.54 12.13
C ASP A 112 23.27 4.05 12.12
N LYS A 113 23.04 4.72 10.98
CA LYS A 113 23.09 6.18 10.93
C LYS A 113 21.97 6.84 11.72
N ILE A 114 20.75 6.28 11.71
CA ILE A 114 19.65 6.76 12.55
C ILE A 114 20.00 6.58 14.03
N ALA A 115 20.57 5.44 14.42
CA ALA A 115 21.00 5.18 15.79
C ALA A 115 22.07 6.18 16.26
N GLU A 116 23.06 6.48 15.41
CA GLU A 116 24.08 7.50 15.68
C GLU A 116 23.47 8.90 15.85
N LEU A 117 22.62 9.32 14.92
CA LEU A 117 22.03 10.66 14.91
C LEU A 117 21.05 10.89 16.07
N SER A 118 20.31 9.86 16.45
CA SER A 118 19.35 9.92 17.57
C SER A 118 20.00 9.66 18.93
N GLY A 119 21.18 9.01 18.96
CA GLY A 119 21.78 8.51 20.19
C GLY A 119 21.04 7.32 20.80
N ASP A 120 20.12 6.70 20.06
CA ASP A 120 19.26 5.61 20.51
C ASP A 120 19.63 4.30 19.79
N SER A 121 20.27 3.39 20.52
CA SER A 121 20.73 2.10 19.98
C SER A 121 19.59 1.15 19.60
N SER A 122 18.34 1.43 20.00
CA SER A 122 17.19 0.63 19.54
C SER A 122 16.91 0.81 18.04
N TRP A 123 17.53 1.80 17.40
CA TRP A 123 17.50 1.97 15.95
C TRP A 123 18.63 1.26 15.21
N SER A 124 19.50 0.50 15.88
CA SER A 124 20.58 -0.23 15.20
C SER A 124 20.03 -1.22 14.18
N ALA A 125 20.82 -1.50 13.13
CA ALA A 125 20.41 -2.45 12.10
C ALA A 125 20.03 -3.82 12.66
N GLU A 126 20.81 -4.32 13.62
CA GLU A 126 20.57 -5.59 14.30
C GLU A 126 19.23 -5.59 15.04
N TYR A 127 18.92 -4.53 15.79
CA TYR A 127 17.66 -4.44 16.53
C TYR A 127 16.46 -4.32 15.60
N MET A 128 16.55 -3.47 14.57
CA MET A 128 15.47 -3.30 13.59
C MET A 128 15.24 -4.57 12.76
N ARG A 129 16.29 -5.34 12.47
CA ARG A 129 16.17 -6.67 11.84
C ARG A 129 15.40 -7.65 12.74
N ASN A 130 15.64 -7.61 14.05
CA ASN A 130 14.90 -8.42 15.00
C ASN A 130 13.41 -8.02 15.07
N ILE A 131 13.09 -6.72 15.06
CA ILE A 131 11.69 -6.26 14.97
C ILE A 131 11.02 -6.76 13.69
N PHE A 132 11.72 -6.66 12.55
CA PHE A 132 11.21 -7.16 11.27
C PHE A 132 10.90 -8.67 11.35
N GLY A 133 11.81 -9.49 11.89
CA GLY A 133 11.59 -10.92 12.06
C GLY A 133 10.43 -11.27 13.01
N GLN A 134 10.06 -10.38 13.94
CA GLN A 134 8.86 -10.58 14.79
C GLN A 134 7.56 -10.25 14.04
N ALA A 135 7.59 -9.26 13.14
CA ALA A 135 6.42 -8.86 12.36
C ALA A 135 6.19 -9.77 11.14
N GLU A 136 7.25 -10.28 10.52
CA GLU A 136 7.20 -11.06 9.29
C GLU A 136 6.62 -12.47 9.50
N ARG A 137 5.72 -12.85 8.59
CA ARG A 137 5.40 -14.22 8.24
C ARG A 137 5.85 -14.45 6.81
N ASN A 138 7.04 -15.02 6.65
CA ASN A 138 7.66 -15.27 5.37
C ASN A 138 6.99 -16.43 4.64
N LEU A 139 6.58 -16.17 3.39
CA LEU A 139 5.92 -17.12 2.49
C LEU A 139 6.64 -17.23 1.13
N TYR A 140 7.80 -16.59 0.98
CA TYR A 140 8.55 -16.56 -0.29
C TYR A 140 9.84 -17.38 -0.27
N LEU A 141 10.44 -17.64 0.89
CA LEU A 141 11.65 -18.44 0.96
C LEU A 141 11.39 -19.91 0.61
N ARG A 142 12.24 -20.44 -0.26
CA ARG A 142 12.26 -21.86 -0.62
C ARG A 142 12.96 -22.68 0.45
N ALA A 143 12.68 -23.98 0.48
CA ALA A 143 13.23 -24.90 1.49
C ALA A 143 14.76 -24.96 1.51
N ASN A 144 15.42 -24.62 0.40
CA ASN A 144 16.88 -24.62 0.25
C ASN A 144 17.54 -23.25 0.50
N GLU A 145 16.77 -22.21 0.86
CA GLU A 145 17.29 -20.88 1.12
C GLU A 145 17.55 -20.66 2.61
N SER A 146 18.45 -19.71 2.92
CA SER A 146 18.77 -19.36 4.31
C SER A 146 17.56 -18.71 4.97
N LYS A 147 17.25 -19.15 6.20
CA LYS A 147 16.22 -18.54 7.05
C LYS A 147 16.76 -17.38 7.89
N ALA A 148 18.06 -17.08 7.80
CA ALA A 148 18.69 -16.05 8.61
C ALA A 148 18.09 -14.67 8.30
N GLY A 149 17.69 -13.94 9.34
CA GLY A 149 17.10 -12.61 9.21
C GLY A 149 15.61 -12.56 8.86
N HIS A 150 14.91 -13.71 8.87
CA HIS A 150 13.49 -13.82 8.52
C HIS A 150 12.61 -14.33 9.66
N GLY A 151 11.37 -13.84 9.67
CA GLY A 151 10.29 -14.25 10.56
C GLY A 151 9.31 -15.22 9.91
N PHE A 152 8.77 -16.18 10.68
CA PHE A 152 7.81 -17.17 10.17
C PHE A 152 6.48 -17.19 10.94
N ASN A 153 6.39 -16.45 12.05
CA ASN A 153 5.26 -16.51 12.97
C ASN A 153 4.57 -15.14 13.15
N GLY A 154 5.01 -14.12 12.42
CA GLY A 154 4.47 -12.78 12.53
C GLY A 154 3.05 -12.64 11.97
N PHE A 155 2.58 -11.40 11.98
CA PHE A 155 1.23 -11.02 11.54
C PHE A 155 1.22 -10.36 10.15
N VAL A 156 2.37 -9.97 9.61
CA VAL A 156 2.50 -9.43 8.25
C VAL A 156 2.93 -10.54 7.32
N GLN A 157 2.00 -11.04 6.51
CA GLN A 157 2.32 -12.00 5.46
C GLN A 157 3.11 -11.32 4.36
N LEU A 158 4.30 -11.83 4.08
CA LEU A 158 5.11 -11.42 2.95
C LEU A 158 5.29 -12.63 2.05
N GLY A 159 4.85 -12.53 0.80
CA GLY A 159 5.07 -13.55 -0.21
C GLY A 159 5.60 -12.92 -1.49
N GLN A 160 5.98 -13.78 -2.42
CA GLN A 160 6.38 -13.38 -3.75
C GLN A 160 5.24 -13.75 -4.69
N GLU A 161 4.80 -12.79 -5.51
CA GLU A 161 3.93 -13.13 -6.63
C GLU A 161 4.69 -14.07 -7.57
N ASP A 162 4.17 -15.29 -7.77
CA ASP A 162 4.51 -16.03 -8.97
C ASP A 162 3.79 -15.36 -10.14
N LEU A 163 4.37 -15.34 -11.34
CA LEU A 163 3.85 -14.65 -12.54
C LEU A 163 2.43 -15.11 -12.96
N VAL A 164 1.90 -16.12 -12.27
CA VAL A 164 0.54 -16.64 -12.36
C VAL A 164 -0.34 -16.11 -11.22
N GLY A 165 -0.27 -14.83 -10.86
CA GLY A 165 -1.33 -14.09 -10.14
C GLY A 165 -1.94 -14.73 -8.88
N HIS A 166 -1.21 -15.60 -8.18
CA HIS A 166 -1.73 -16.28 -7.00
C HIS A 166 -1.52 -15.37 -5.80
N ALA A 167 -2.59 -14.70 -5.38
CA ALA A 167 -2.62 -14.00 -4.10
C ALA A 167 -2.12 -14.94 -2.99
N VAL A 168 -1.24 -14.41 -2.15
CA VAL A 168 -0.54 -15.14 -1.07
C VAL A 168 -1.52 -15.59 0.05
N ASP A 169 -2.78 -15.14 -0.02
CA ASP A 169 -3.91 -15.66 0.74
C ASP A 169 -5.14 -15.70 -0.17
N GLN A 170 -5.58 -16.90 -0.55
CA GLN A 170 -6.72 -17.11 -1.45
C GLN A 170 -8.06 -17.09 -0.72
N THR A 171 -8.13 -17.04 0.61
CA THR A 171 -9.42 -17.12 1.31
C THR A 171 -10.35 -15.96 0.92
N SER A 172 -9.84 -14.72 0.90
CA SER A 172 -10.63 -13.54 0.48
C SER A 172 -11.04 -13.59 -1.00
N ALA A 173 -10.18 -14.14 -1.86
CA ALA A 173 -10.46 -14.30 -3.29
C ALA A 173 -11.47 -15.44 -3.54
N LEU A 174 -11.37 -16.54 -2.79
CA LEU A 174 -12.31 -17.66 -2.83
C LEU A 174 -13.67 -17.24 -2.27
N ASP A 175 -13.72 -16.53 -1.14
CA ASP A 175 -14.95 -15.97 -0.58
C ASP A 175 -15.63 -15.02 -1.56
N PHE A 176 -14.85 -14.18 -2.27
CA PHE A 176 -15.38 -13.33 -3.34
C PHE A 176 -15.96 -14.16 -4.50
N LEU A 177 -15.22 -15.17 -5.00
CA LEU A 177 -15.68 -16.05 -6.06
C LEU A 177 -16.90 -16.88 -5.67
N GLU A 178 -16.97 -17.38 -4.44
CA GLU A 178 -18.11 -18.13 -3.90
C GLU A 178 -19.33 -17.23 -3.71
N ARG A 179 -19.14 -15.99 -3.27
CA ARG A 179 -20.24 -15.00 -3.17
C ARG A 179 -20.82 -14.66 -4.55
N ASP A 180 -19.98 -14.53 -5.57
CA ASP A 180 -20.41 -14.16 -6.93
C ASP A 180 -20.95 -15.37 -7.72
N ALA A 181 -20.41 -16.58 -7.49
CA ALA A 181 -20.98 -17.82 -8.00
C ALA A 181 -22.43 -18.05 -7.49
N ASN A 182 -22.73 -17.59 -6.27
CA ASN A 182 -24.09 -17.59 -5.72
C ASN A 182 -24.98 -16.46 -6.27
N PHE A 183 -24.40 -15.42 -6.90
CA PHE A 183 -25.15 -14.36 -7.59
C PHE A 183 -25.55 -14.75 -9.02
N LEU A 184 -24.76 -15.63 -9.66
CA LEU A 184 -25.04 -16.11 -11.03
C LEU A 184 -26.12 -17.20 -11.12
N GLY A 185 -26.59 -17.74 -9.99
CA GLY A 185 -27.77 -18.59 -9.93
C GLY A 185 -27.60 -19.96 -10.61
N ALA A 186 -28.27 -20.96 -10.06
CA ALA A 186 -28.52 -22.21 -10.75
C ALA A 186 -29.05 -21.90 -12.15
N SER A 187 -28.44 -22.51 -13.18
CA SER A 187 -29.02 -22.52 -14.52
C SER A 187 -30.48 -22.91 -14.40
N ARG A 188 -31.36 -21.98 -14.77
CA ARG A 188 -32.72 -22.36 -15.12
C ARG A 188 -32.60 -23.15 -16.43
N ASP A 189 -33.12 -24.38 -16.33
CA ASP A 189 -33.31 -25.42 -17.34
C ASP A 189 -32.13 -26.37 -17.56
#